data_AF-U1PJB7-F1
#
_entry.id   AF-U1PJB7-F1
#
_cell.length_a   1.000
_cell.length_b   1.000
_cell.length_c   1.000
_cell.angle_alpha   90.00
_cell.angle_beta   90.00
_cell.angle_gamma   90.00
#
_symmetry.space_group_name_H-M   'P 1'
#
loop_
_entity.id
_entity.type
_entity.pdbx_description
1 polymer ?
#
loop_
_entity_poly.entity_id
_entity_poly.type
_entity_poly.pdbx_seq_one_letter_code
_entity_poly.pdbx_strand_id
1 'polypeptide(L)'
;MGVDALAGFALAVFLEAGLFVIEYHRGGVQIIGTWTDAAAVPIVIQVSILLLGWIALGFWEETLFRGIVISNAVEGLASRELSGRAVTLGALLSSSVVFGFGHVISGAISTGDSLLYALVMISISGALYGWAYLLSGELAFPIGLHTGGNLATTMLISSSGATYPKVVEYSVSGRSIGFNTSDPAVLLLLFAIEFLIISGYFYLQYGAVVPNPNRSESPSV
;
A
#
# COMPACT_ATOMS: atom_id res chain seq x y z
N MET A 1 -1.53 -3.09 18.11
CA MET A 1 -2.85 -2.91 17.45
C MET A 1 -3.06 -1.46 16.98
N GLY A 2 -3.58 -0.53 17.79
CA GLY A 2 -3.89 0.83 17.30
C GLY A 2 -2.66 1.66 16.86
N VAL A 3 -1.54 1.54 17.57
CA VAL A 3 -0.28 2.25 17.25
C VAL A 3 0.29 1.77 15.90
N ASP A 4 0.21 0.48 15.59
CA ASP A 4 0.75 -0.07 14.35
C ASP A 4 -0.04 0.39 13.13
N ALA A 5 -1.36 0.48 13.25
CA ALA A 5 -2.20 1.06 12.19
C ALA A 5 -1.86 2.54 11.94
N LEU A 6 -1.67 3.33 12.99
CA LEU A 6 -1.25 4.73 12.86
C LEU A 6 0.17 4.86 12.27
N ALA A 7 1.09 3.97 12.64
CA ALA A 7 2.45 3.95 12.10
C ALA A 7 2.47 3.61 10.61
N GLY A 8 1.71 2.58 10.19
CA GLY A 8 1.53 2.23 8.79
C GLY A 8 0.92 3.40 8.00
N PHE A 9 -0.16 4.00 8.53
CA PHE A 9 -0.82 5.15 7.92
C PHE A 9 0.14 6.33 7.72
N ALA A 10 0.89 6.70 8.76
CA ALA A 10 1.83 7.81 8.71
C ALA A 10 2.97 7.55 7.71
N LEU A 11 3.48 6.32 7.65
CA LEU A 11 4.49 5.91 6.68
C LEU A 11 3.98 6.08 5.24
N ALA A 12 2.77 5.61 4.95
CA ALA A 12 2.17 5.72 3.62
C ALA A 12 2.06 7.18 3.17
N VAL A 13 1.48 8.03 4.04
CA VAL A 13 1.31 9.45 3.78
C VAL A 13 2.65 10.14 3.55
N PHE A 14 3.67 9.80 4.35
CA PHE A 14 5.01 10.35 4.20
C PHE A 14 5.65 9.99 2.87
N LEU A 15 5.55 8.72 2.44
CA LEU A 15 6.14 8.25 1.18
C LEU A 15 5.44 8.85 -0.05
N GLU A 16 4.11 8.92 -0.03
CA GLU A 16 3.33 9.55 -1.10
C GLU A 16 3.61 11.05 -1.22
N ALA A 17 3.71 11.75 -0.09
CA ALA A 17 4.12 13.15 -0.06
C ALA A 17 5.56 13.32 -0.59
N GLY A 18 6.48 12.41 -0.22
CA GLY A 18 7.85 12.40 -0.71
C GLY A 18 7.93 12.20 -2.22
N LEU A 19 7.18 11.24 -2.76
CA LEU A 19 7.07 11.00 -4.20
C LEU A 19 6.60 12.27 -4.93
N PHE A 20 5.52 12.87 -4.44
CA PHE A 20 4.98 14.10 -5.00
C PHE A 20 6.02 15.24 -5.02
N VAL A 21 6.73 15.46 -3.92
CA VAL A 21 7.77 16.49 -3.81
C VAL A 21 8.90 16.24 -4.82
N ILE A 22 9.33 14.99 -5.00
CA ILE A 22 10.36 14.62 -5.98
C ILE A 22 9.89 14.96 -7.40
N GLU A 23 8.68 14.54 -7.77
CA GLU A 23 8.11 14.77 -9.10
C GLU A 23 7.88 16.27 -9.36
N TYR A 24 7.46 17.02 -8.34
CA TYR A 24 7.32 18.47 -8.41
C TYR A 24 8.66 19.17 -8.69
N HIS A 25 9.73 18.82 -7.96
CA HIS A 25 11.05 19.41 -8.18
C HIS A 25 11.70 19.01 -9.51
N ARG A 26 11.33 17.85 -10.07
CA ARG A 26 11.74 17.42 -11.42
C ARG A 26 10.93 18.08 -12.54
N GLY A 27 9.91 18.87 -12.19
CA GLY A 27 8.99 19.50 -13.15
C GLY A 27 8.01 18.52 -13.80
N GLY A 28 7.85 17.31 -13.23
CA GLY A 28 6.89 16.30 -13.69
C GLY A 28 5.44 16.65 -13.36
N VAL A 29 5.23 17.49 -12.35
CA VAL A 29 3.93 18.05 -11.98
C VAL A 29 3.95 19.55 -11.73
N GLN A 30 2.79 20.17 -11.94
CA GLN A 30 2.53 21.53 -11.53
C GLN A 30 1.37 21.57 -10.54
N ILE A 31 1.56 22.28 -9.43
CA ILE A 31 0.46 22.58 -8.51
C ILE A 31 -0.44 23.61 -9.21
N ILE A 32 -1.71 23.26 -9.38
CA ILE A 32 -2.71 24.11 -10.04
C ILE A 32 -3.81 24.59 -9.09
N GLY A 33 -3.88 24.01 -7.89
CA GLY A 33 -4.89 24.36 -6.89
C GLY A 33 -4.52 23.84 -5.51
N THR A 34 -5.11 24.46 -4.50
CA THR A 34 -5.07 24.01 -3.11
C THR A 34 -6.45 24.15 -2.51
N TRP A 35 -6.85 23.19 -1.67
CA TRP A 35 -8.18 23.14 -1.07
C TRP A 35 -9.29 23.17 -2.13
N THR A 36 -9.16 22.31 -3.15
CA THR A 36 -10.18 22.17 -4.20
C THR A 36 -11.30 21.26 -3.69
N ASP A 37 -12.54 21.76 -3.74
CA ASP A 37 -13.75 21.01 -3.39
C ASP A 37 -14.55 20.65 -4.65
N ALA A 38 -15.32 19.56 -4.61
CA ALA A 38 -16.34 19.26 -5.60
C ALA A 38 -17.65 19.96 -5.21
N ALA A 39 -18.03 20.99 -5.98
CA ALA A 39 -19.07 21.96 -5.62
C ALA A 39 -20.51 21.43 -5.41
N ALA A 40 -20.75 20.12 -5.51
CA ALA A 40 -22.09 19.52 -5.53
C ALA A 40 -22.50 18.81 -4.22
N VAL A 41 -21.57 18.47 -3.32
CA VAL A 41 -21.84 17.68 -2.11
C VAL A 41 -21.15 18.33 -0.90
N PRO A 42 -21.76 18.39 0.30
CA PRO A 42 -21.07 18.89 1.48
C PRO A 42 -19.74 18.17 1.72
N ILE A 43 -18.65 18.93 1.89
CA ILE A 43 -17.29 18.39 2.06
C ILE A 43 -17.21 17.31 3.15
N VAL A 44 -17.94 17.47 4.27
CA VAL A 44 -17.99 16.49 5.36
C VAL A 44 -18.52 15.13 4.89
N ILE A 45 -19.52 15.11 4.02
CA ILE A 45 -20.09 13.87 3.47
C ILE A 45 -19.08 13.21 2.52
N GLN A 46 -18.47 14.00 1.63
CA GLN A 46 -17.46 13.49 0.69
C GLN A 46 -16.25 12.88 1.43
N VAL A 47 -15.70 13.62 2.39
CA VAL A 47 -14.61 13.19 3.28
C VAL A 47 -15.00 11.90 4.01
N SER A 48 -16.20 11.83 4.57
CA SER A 48 -16.67 10.65 5.32
C SER A 48 -16.78 9.42 4.43
N ILE A 49 -17.33 9.56 3.22
CA ILE A 49 -17.45 8.46 2.26
C ILE A 49 -16.07 7.92 1.87
N LEU A 50 -15.13 8.79 1.53
CA LEU A 50 -13.78 8.39 1.14
C LEU A 50 -13.01 7.76 2.30
N LEU A 51 -13.06 8.37 3.48
CA LEU A 51 -12.42 7.85 4.68
C LEU A 51 -12.92 6.44 5.02
N LEU A 52 -14.25 6.27 5.12
CA LEU A 52 -14.83 4.97 5.46
C LEU A 52 -14.64 3.96 4.32
N GLY A 53 -14.72 4.40 3.07
CA GLY A 53 -14.50 3.56 1.89
C GLY A 53 -13.09 2.99 1.84
N TRP A 54 -12.06 3.83 2.03
CA TRP A 54 -10.66 3.38 2.01
C TRP A 54 -10.27 2.56 3.25
N ILE A 55 -10.89 2.81 4.40
CA ILE A 55 -10.76 1.92 5.57
C ILE A 55 -11.37 0.55 5.26
N ALA A 56 -12.60 0.53 4.73
CA ALA A 56 -13.29 -0.72 4.41
C ALA A 56 -12.55 -1.52 3.33
N LEU A 57 -12.03 -0.85 2.30
CA LEU A 57 -11.23 -1.49 1.26
C LEU A 57 -9.91 -2.03 1.83
N GLY A 58 -9.17 -1.23 2.60
CA GLY A 58 -7.95 -1.68 3.25
C GLY A 58 -8.19 -2.90 4.14
N PHE A 59 -9.26 -2.88 4.94
CA PHE A 59 -9.65 -4.04 5.75
C PHE A 59 -9.94 -5.27 4.89
N TRP A 60 -10.74 -5.11 3.82
CA TRP A 60 -11.11 -6.21 2.93
C TRP A 60 -9.89 -6.80 2.20
N GLU A 61 -9.06 -5.97 1.59
CA GLU A 61 -7.88 -6.42 0.84
C GLU A 61 -6.83 -7.04 1.77
N GLU A 62 -6.49 -6.39 2.88
CA GLU A 62 -5.47 -6.93 3.77
C GLU A 62 -5.94 -8.23 4.44
N THR A 63 -7.22 -8.34 4.81
CA THR A 63 -7.76 -9.61 5.32
C THR A 63 -7.66 -10.72 4.25
N LEU A 64 -8.01 -10.41 3.00
CA LEU A 64 -7.99 -11.40 1.92
C LEU A 64 -6.55 -11.81 1.57
N PHE A 65 -5.70 -10.86 1.20
CA PHE A 65 -4.39 -11.18 0.65
C PHE A 65 -3.35 -11.51 1.71
N ARG A 66 -3.47 -10.97 2.93
CA ARG A 66 -2.49 -11.19 4.01
C ARG A 66 -3.04 -12.19 5.00
N GLY A 67 -4.24 -11.93 5.52
CA GLY A 67 -4.89 -12.83 6.48
C GLY A 67 -5.17 -14.24 5.91
N ILE A 68 -5.63 -14.34 4.66
CA ILE A 68 -6.03 -15.63 4.06
C ILE A 68 -4.97 -16.17 3.09
N VAL A 69 -4.59 -15.42 2.06
CA VAL A 69 -3.70 -15.96 1.00
C VAL A 69 -2.29 -16.26 1.54
N ILE A 70 -1.68 -15.36 2.33
CA ILE A 70 -0.36 -15.65 2.93
C ILE A 70 -0.47 -16.82 3.90
N SER A 71 -1.46 -16.85 4.80
CA SER A 71 -1.61 -17.92 5.79
C SER A 71 -1.75 -19.29 5.13
N ASN A 72 -2.63 -19.42 4.12
CA ASN A 72 -2.78 -20.67 3.36
C ASN A 72 -1.50 -21.06 2.61
N ALA A 73 -0.77 -20.08 2.06
CA ALA A 73 0.49 -20.34 1.39
C ALA A 73 1.58 -20.80 2.38
N VAL A 74 1.64 -20.20 3.57
CA VAL A 74 2.54 -20.63 4.65
C VAL A 74 2.24 -22.07 5.04
N GLU A 75 0.98 -22.41 5.33
CA GLU A 75 0.58 -23.77 5.69
C GLU A 75 0.92 -24.79 4.59
N GLY A 76 0.53 -24.52 3.35
CA GLY A 76 0.75 -25.44 2.23
C GLY A 76 2.21 -25.60 1.83
N LEU A 77 3.05 -24.58 2.04
CA LEU A 77 4.50 -24.67 1.80
C LEU A 77 5.21 -25.36 2.97
N ALA A 78 4.80 -25.09 4.21
CA ALA A 78 5.34 -25.74 5.40
C ALA A 78 5.01 -27.24 5.44
N SER A 79 3.82 -27.65 4.98
CA SER A 79 3.41 -29.05 4.90
C SER A 79 4.26 -29.88 3.92
N ARG A 80 5.10 -29.22 3.11
CA ARG A 80 6.06 -29.84 2.18
C ARG A 80 7.49 -29.86 2.72
N GLU A 81 7.65 -29.63 4.02
CA GLU A 81 8.95 -29.64 4.72
C GLU A 81 9.97 -28.65 4.13
N LEU A 82 9.48 -27.57 3.52
CA LEU A 82 10.34 -26.50 3.01
C LEU A 82 10.97 -25.71 4.17
N SER A 83 12.19 -25.21 3.97
CA SER A 83 12.84 -24.35 4.97
C SER A 83 12.00 -23.11 5.29
N GLY A 84 12.07 -22.59 6.52
CA GLY A 84 11.28 -21.40 6.91
C GLY A 84 11.51 -20.17 6.02
N ARG A 85 12.72 -20.01 5.45
CA ARG A 85 13.02 -18.97 4.46
C ARG A 85 12.24 -19.19 3.16
N ALA A 86 12.22 -20.41 2.65
CA ALA A 86 11.48 -20.76 1.43
C ALA A 86 9.97 -20.62 1.63
N VAL A 87 9.44 -20.99 2.79
CA VAL A 87 8.03 -20.78 3.16
C VAL A 87 7.68 -19.29 3.15
N THR A 88 8.48 -18.47 3.85
CA THR A 88 8.28 -17.03 3.94
C THR A 88 8.32 -16.36 2.57
N LEU A 89 9.36 -16.62 1.78
CA LEU A 89 9.50 -16.03 0.44
C LEU A 89 8.41 -16.53 -0.51
N GLY A 90 8.08 -17.81 -0.46
CA GLY A 90 7.03 -18.39 -1.30
C GLY A 90 5.65 -17.81 -1.01
N ALA A 91 5.30 -17.64 0.27
CA ALA A 91 4.05 -17.03 0.68
C ALA A 91 3.97 -15.54 0.34
N LEU A 92 5.09 -14.81 0.51
CA LEU A 92 5.17 -13.41 0.11
C LEU A 92 4.97 -13.25 -1.40
N LEU A 93 5.70 -14.03 -2.21
CA LEU A 93 5.62 -13.97 -3.66
C LEU A 93 4.24 -14.39 -4.18
N SER A 94 3.63 -15.45 -3.62
CA SER A 94 2.32 -15.92 -4.05
C SER A 94 1.24 -14.86 -3.79
N SER A 95 1.21 -14.29 -2.58
CA SER A 95 0.27 -13.21 -2.23
C SER A 95 0.48 -11.97 -3.10
N SER A 96 1.74 -11.56 -3.32
CA SER A 96 2.08 -10.41 -4.16
C SER A 96 1.59 -10.54 -5.60
N VAL A 97 1.77 -11.72 -6.21
CA VAL A 97 1.29 -12.01 -7.56
C VAL A 97 -0.23 -12.02 -7.61
N VAL A 98 -0.89 -12.69 -6.67
CA VAL A 98 -2.36 -12.75 -6.60
C VAL A 98 -2.96 -11.35 -6.40
N PHE A 99 -2.34 -10.52 -5.57
CA PHE A 99 -2.70 -9.12 -5.35
C PHE A 99 -2.62 -8.30 -6.65
N GLY A 100 -1.50 -8.38 -7.37
CA GLY A 100 -1.31 -7.68 -8.64
C GLY A 100 -2.31 -8.09 -9.72
N PHE A 101 -2.55 -9.40 -9.90
CA PHE A 101 -3.56 -9.87 -10.86
C PHE A 101 -4.99 -9.49 -10.45
N GLY A 102 -5.30 -9.47 -9.15
CA GLY A 102 -6.59 -9.01 -8.64
C GLY A 102 -6.90 -7.57 -9.06
N HIS A 103 -5.89 -6.70 -9.07
CA HIS A 103 -6.01 -5.32 -9.52
C HIS A 103 -6.20 -5.20 -11.05
N VAL A 104 -5.56 -6.07 -11.84
CA VAL A 104 -5.81 -6.15 -13.29
C VAL A 104 -7.26 -6.56 -13.56
N ILE A 105 -7.73 -7.63 -12.90
CA ILE A 105 -9.04 -8.24 -13.15
C ILE A 105 -10.18 -7.32 -12.71
N SER A 106 -10.02 -6.60 -11.60
CA SER A 106 -11.00 -5.63 -11.12
C SER A 106 -11.08 -4.35 -11.96
N GLY A 107 -10.12 -4.13 -12.88
CA GLY A 107 -10.03 -2.89 -13.64
C GLY A 107 -9.47 -1.71 -12.83
N ALA A 108 -8.83 -1.98 -11.69
CA ALA A 108 -8.22 -0.97 -10.83
C ALA A 108 -6.94 -0.35 -11.43
N ILE A 109 -6.49 -0.83 -12.60
CA ILE A 109 -5.33 -0.32 -13.31
C ILE A 109 -5.77 0.61 -14.44
N SER A 110 -5.31 1.87 -14.37
CA SER A 110 -5.45 2.84 -15.46
C SER A 110 -4.65 2.41 -16.69
N THR A 111 -5.28 2.44 -17.86
CA THR A 111 -4.73 2.00 -19.16
C THR A 111 -3.71 2.97 -19.78
N GLY A 112 -3.31 4.02 -19.06
CA GLY A 112 -2.33 5.01 -19.53
C GLY A 112 -0.88 4.51 -19.54
N ASP A 113 -0.57 3.46 -18.76
CA ASP A 113 0.75 2.84 -18.69
C ASP A 113 0.73 1.39 -19.19
N SER A 114 1.91 0.83 -19.48
CA SER A 114 2.03 -0.59 -19.85
C SER A 114 1.36 -1.46 -18.79
N LEU A 115 0.43 -2.33 -19.19
CA LEU A 115 -0.26 -3.25 -18.28
C LEU A 115 0.74 -4.07 -17.44
N LEU A 116 1.83 -4.51 -18.08
CA LEU A 116 2.89 -5.25 -17.40
C LEU A 116 3.59 -4.39 -16.33
N TYR A 117 3.81 -3.11 -16.62
CA TYR A 117 4.42 -2.18 -15.68
C TYR A 117 3.56 -2.00 -14.43
N ALA A 118 2.27 -1.69 -14.62
CA ALA A 118 1.34 -1.53 -13.52
C ALA A 118 1.19 -2.81 -12.70
N LEU A 119 1.10 -3.98 -13.36
CA LEU A 119 1.06 -5.29 -12.68
C LEU A 119 2.30 -5.49 -11.79
N VAL A 120 3.50 -5.22 -12.31
CA VAL A 120 4.75 -5.39 -11.54
C VAL A 120 4.78 -4.45 -10.34
N MET A 121 4.48 -3.16 -10.54
CA MET A 121 4.55 -2.18 -9.45
C MET A 121 3.52 -2.45 -8.36
N ILE A 122 2.28 -2.79 -8.73
CA ILE A 122 1.24 -3.18 -7.76
C ILE A 122 1.61 -4.47 -7.04
N SER A 123 2.23 -5.44 -7.72
CA SER A 123 2.72 -6.66 -7.06
C SER A 123 3.81 -6.34 -6.03
N ILE A 124 4.68 -5.36 -6.31
CA ILE A 124 5.73 -4.91 -5.36
C ILE A 124 5.10 -4.22 -4.14
N SER A 125 4.10 -3.34 -4.33
CA SER A 125 3.29 -2.82 -3.21
C SER A 125 2.63 -3.96 -2.43
N GLY A 126 2.14 -4.96 -3.15
CA GLY A 126 1.61 -6.20 -2.59
C GLY A 126 2.59 -6.88 -1.61
N ALA A 127 3.86 -6.97 -2.03
CA ALA A 127 4.95 -7.53 -1.24
C ALA A 127 5.29 -6.67 -0.01
N LEU A 128 5.25 -5.34 -0.09
CA LEU A 128 5.52 -4.48 1.07
C LEU A 128 4.49 -4.69 2.19
N TYR A 129 3.21 -4.76 1.85
CA TYR A 129 2.16 -5.04 2.82
C TYR A 129 2.25 -6.47 3.37
N GLY A 130 2.56 -7.44 2.49
CA GLY A 130 2.82 -8.83 2.88
C GLY A 130 4.02 -8.98 3.81
N TRP A 131 5.07 -8.19 3.60
CA TRP A 131 6.25 -8.16 4.47
C TRP A 131 5.93 -7.62 5.86
N ALA A 132 5.17 -6.53 5.95
CA ALA A 132 4.71 -6.00 7.22
C ALA A 132 3.87 -7.03 8.00
N TYR A 133 2.97 -7.74 7.31
CA TYR A 133 2.18 -8.82 7.91
C TYR A 133 3.06 -9.98 8.39
N LEU A 134 4.00 -10.47 7.58
CA LEU A 134 4.88 -11.58 7.93
C LEU A 134 5.80 -11.26 9.14
N LEU A 135 6.20 -9.99 9.31
CA LEU A 135 7.00 -9.57 10.46
C LEU A 135 6.18 -9.41 11.75
N SER A 136 4.94 -8.95 11.63
CA SER A 136 4.10 -8.63 12.79
C SER A 136 3.18 -9.78 13.23
N GLY A 137 2.70 -10.59 12.28
CA GLY A 137 1.58 -11.51 12.47
C GLY A 137 0.22 -10.80 12.56
N GLU A 138 0.17 -9.49 12.28
CA GLU A 138 -0.98 -8.64 12.57
C GLU A 138 -1.41 -7.82 11.35
N LEU A 139 -2.73 -7.63 11.19
CA LEU A 139 -3.28 -6.86 10.05
C LEU A 139 -3.25 -5.34 10.29
N ALA A 140 -3.03 -4.88 11.52
CA ALA A 140 -3.16 -3.47 11.85
C ALA A 140 -2.22 -2.57 11.04
N PHE A 141 -0.93 -2.90 10.98
CA PHE A 141 0.04 -2.14 10.19
C PHE A 141 -0.27 -2.12 8.69
N PRO A 142 -0.46 -3.26 8.00
CA PRO A 142 -0.76 -3.23 6.57
C PRO A 142 -2.09 -2.54 6.25
N ILE A 143 -3.12 -2.65 7.10
CA ILE A 143 -4.38 -1.90 6.92
C ILE A 143 -4.10 -0.39 6.99
N GLY A 144 -3.37 0.05 8.01
CA GLY A 144 -2.98 1.44 8.16
C GLY A 144 -2.21 1.96 6.95
N LEU A 145 -1.19 1.22 6.51
CA LEU A 145 -0.36 1.53 5.35
C LEU A 145 -1.19 1.67 4.08
N HIS A 146 -2.06 0.71 3.80
CA HIS A 146 -2.91 0.72 2.62
C HIS A 146 -3.93 1.87 2.67
N THR A 147 -4.66 2.04 3.77
CA THR A 147 -5.61 3.14 3.94
C THR A 147 -4.93 4.51 3.84
N GLY A 148 -3.73 4.66 4.40
CA GLY A 148 -2.95 5.90 4.34
C GLY A 148 -2.54 6.28 2.93
N GLY A 149 -2.05 5.31 2.13
CA GLY A 149 -1.66 5.53 0.74
C GLY A 149 -2.85 5.95 -0.12
N ASN A 150 -3.98 5.25 0.02
CA ASN A 150 -5.21 5.57 -0.70
C ASN A 150 -5.75 6.96 -0.34
N LEU A 151 -5.75 7.34 0.94
CA LEU A 151 -6.19 8.66 1.36
C LEU A 151 -5.22 9.77 0.96
N ALA A 152 -3.91 9.50 0.95
CA ALA A 152 -2.91 10.44 0.49
C ALA A 152 -3.10 10.78 -0.99
N THR A 153 -3.23 9.76 -1.85
CA THR A 153 -3.36 9.92 -3.30
C THR A 153 -4.74 10.41 -3.77
N THR A 154 -5.76 10.32 -2.91
CA THR A 154 -7.10 10.82 -3.22
C THR A 154 -7.38 12.18 -2.57
N MET A 155 -7.16 12.33 -1.28
CA MET A 155 -7.62 13.51 -0.54
C MET A 155 -6.52 14.50 -0.19
N LEU A 156 -5.25 14.07 -0.11
CA LEU A 156 -4.16 15.00 0.16
C LEU A 156 -3.58 15.56 -1.14
N ILE A 157 -3.15 14.70 -2.04
CA ILE A 157 -2.41 15.05 -3.24
C ILE A 157 -3.03 14.29 -4.42
N SER A 158 -3.79 14.99 -5.26
CA SER A 158 -4.55 14.34 -6.33
C SER A 158 -4.48 15.11 -7.64
N SER A 159 -4.60 14.37 -8.73
CA SER A 159 -4.53 14.92 -10.08
C SER A 159 -5.74 15.79 -10.42
N SER A 160 -5.54 16.69 -11.36
CA SER A 160 -6.58 17.51 -11.97
C SER A 160 -7.67 16.62 -12.58
N GLY A 161 -8.93 16.96 -12.33
CA GLY A 161 -10.09 16.22 -12.86
C GLY A 161 -10.65 15.12 -11.95
N ALA A 162 -9.97 14.77 -10.85
CA ALA A 162 -10.60 13.94 -9.82
C ALA A 162 -11.78 14.68 -9.16
N THR A 163 -12.88 13.98 -8.91
CA THR A 163 -14.18 14.55 -8.52
C THR A 163 -14.43 14.56 -7.00
N TYR A 164 -13.38 14.46 -6.21
CA TYR A 164 -13.43 14.45 -4.74
C TYR A 164 -12.59 15.60 -4.15
N PRO A 165 -12.80 15.96 -2.86
CA PRO A 165 -12.07 17.05 -2.22
C PRO A 165 -10.60 16.69 -2.10
N LYS A 166 -9.73 17.67 -2.32
CA LYS A 166 -8.27 17.48 -2.25
C LYS A 166 -7.56 18.71 -1.66
N VAL A 167 -6.48 18.47 -0.90
CA VAL A 167 -5.67 19.54 -0.33
C VAL A 167 -4.74 20.17 -1.37
N VAL A 168 -4.09 19.35 -2.20
CA VAL A 168 -3.22 19.77 -3.30
C VAL A 168 -3.75 19.16 -4.59
N GLU A 169 -4.01 20.02 -5.57
CA GLU A 169 -4.35 19.63 -6.92
C GLU A 169 -3.16 19.84 -7.84
N TYR A 170 -2.75 18.79 -8.56
CA TYR A 170 -1.66 18.85 -9.51
C TYR A 170 -2.13 18.53 -10.94
N SER A 171 -1.51 19.14 -11.94
CA SER A 171 -1.64 18.69 -13.33
C SER A 171 -0.40 17.94 -13.77
N VAL A 172 -0.62 16.93 -14.62
CA VAL A 172 0.42 16.22 -15.36
C VAL A 172 0.04 16.27 -16.84
N SER A 173 1.03 16.45 -17.71
CA SER A 173 0.85 16.25 -19.15
C SER A 173 0.65 14.75 -19.48
N GLY A 174 -0.57 14.23 -19.32
CA GLY A 174 -1.01 12.94 -19.86
C GLY A 174 -0.80 11.68 -18.99
N ARG A 175 -0.47 11.78 -17.70
CA ARG A 175 -0.30 10.66 -16.74
C ARG A 175 -0.80 11.04 -15.34
N SER A 176 -0.97 10.09 -14.41
CA SER A 176 -1.11 10.42 -12.98
C SER A 176 0.22 10.21 -12.26
N ILE A 177 0.41 10.81 -11.08
CA ILE A 177 1.45 10.38 -10.13
C ILE A 177 0.85 9.31 -9.22
N GLY A 178 1.60 8.25 -8.98
CA GLY A 178 1.25 7.18 -8.07
C GLY A 178 2.26 6.04 -8.13
N PHE A 179 2.18 5.13 -7.16
CA PHE A 179 3.06 3.97 -7.05
C PHE A 179 3.05 3.01 -8.25
N ASN A 180 2.18 3.23 -9.23
CA ASN A 180 2.08 2.43 -10.45
C ASN A 180 2.20 3.24 -11.75
N THR A 181 2.47 4.55 -11.68
CA THR A 181 2.48 5.45 -12.85
C THR A 181 3.68 6.41 -12.90
N SER A 182 4.40 6.60 -11.78
CA SER A 182 5.60 7.45 -11.68
C SER A 182 6.86 6.81 -12.26
N ASP A 183 7.98 7.54 -12.27
CA ASP A 183 9.29 7.06 -12.74
C ASP A 183 9.73 5.77 -11.99
N PRO A 184 10.06 4.67 -12.70
CA PRO A 184 10.38 3.40 -12.06
C PRO A 184 11.61 3.46 -11.14
N ALA A 185 12.61 4.29 -11.45
CA ALA A 185 13.80 4.41 -10.62
C ALA A 185 13.47 5.08 -9.28
N VAL A 186 12.56 6.07 -9.30
CA VAL A 186 12.09 6.73 -8.08
C VAL A 186 11.25 5.76 -7.26
N LEU A 187 10.34 5.02 -7.88
CA LEU A 187 9.47 4.07 -7.20
C LEU A 187 10.25 2.91 -6.57
N LEU A 188 11.19 2.31 -7.30
CA LEU A 188 12.02 1.23 -6.75
C LEU A 188 12.87 1.71 -5.57
N LEU A 189 13.36 2.95 -5.61
CA LEU A 189 14.05 3.56 -4.48
C LEU A 189 13.12 3.76 -3.27
N LEU A 190 11.92 4.29 -3.48
CA LEU A 190 10.93 4.49 -2.42
C LEU A 190 10.48 3.16 -1.81
N PHE A 191 10.22 2.13 -2.62
CA PHE A 191 9.91 0.79 -2.13
C PHE A 191 11.06 0.17 -1.32
N ALA A 192 12.31 0.39 -1.74
CA ALA A 192 13.46 -0.06 -0.96
C ALA A 192 13.55 0.67 0.39
N ILE A 193 13.32 1.99 0.41
CA ILE A 193 13.26 2.79 1.64
C ILE A 193 12.13 2.31 2.54
N GLU A 194 10.95 2.07 1.99
CA GLU A 194 9.79 1.57 2.70
C GLU A 194 10.06 0.21 3.34
N PHE A 195 10.65 -0.72 2.58
CA PHE A 195 11.04 -2.03 3.09
C PHE A 195 12.01 -1.91 4.28
N LEU A 196 12.98 -0.99 4.20
CA LEU A 196 13.93 -0.71 5.28
C LEU A 196 13.25 -0.09 6.50
N ILE A 197 12.33 0.85 6.31
CA ILE A 197 11.58 1.48 7.42
C ILE A 197 10.67 0.47 8.11
N ILE A 198 9.92 -0.34 7.36
CA ILE A 198 9.08 -1.42 7.91
C ILE A 198 9.94 -2.40 8.72
N SER A 199 11.05 -2.84 8.15
CA SER A 199 11.98 -3.76 8.82
C SER A 199 12.57 -3.14 10.09
N GLY A 200 12.98 -1.87 10.03
CA GLY A 200 13.51 -1.13 11.18
C GLY A 200 12.47 -0.94 12.28
N TYR A 201 11.23 -0.57 11.92
CA TYR A 201 10.12 -0.42 12.86
C TYR A 201 9.88 -1.71 13.65
N PHE A 202 9.77 -2.85 12.96
CA PHE A 202 9.55 -4.14 13.64
C PHE A 202 10.80 -4.69 14.32
N TYR A 203 12.00 -4.38 13.83
CA TYR A 203 13.23 -4.67 14.56
C TYR A 203 13.27 -3.96 15.92
N LEU A 204 12.92 -2.68 15.95
CA LEU A 204 12.89 -1.90 17.19
C LEU A 204 11.85 -2.42 18.18
N GLN A 205 10.74 -2.98 17.70
CA GLN A 205 9.72 -3.58 18.56
C GLN A 205 10.07 -4.98 19.06
N TYR A 206 10.62 -5.84 18.19
CA TYR A 206 10.76 -7.28 18.46
C TYR A 206 12.21 -7.75 18.62
N GLY A 207 13.20 -6.89 18.39
CA GLY A 207 14.64 -7.22 18.44
C GLY A 207 15.14 -8.10 17.29
N ALA A 208 14.30 -8.42 16.31
CA ALA A 208 14.65 -9.25 15.15
C ALA A 208 13.78 -8.93 13.92
N VAL A 209 14.35 -9.10 12.73
CA VAL A 209 13.64 -9.04 11.44
C VAL A 209 13.51 -10.46 10.90
N VAL A 210 12.80 -11.31 11.64
CA VAL A 210 12.58 -12.71 11.26
C VAL A 210 11.09 -12.98 11.31
N PRO A 211 10.44 -13.18 10.14
CA PRO A 211 9.09 -13.69 10.10
C PRO A 211 9.01 -14.99 10.89
N ASN A 212 8.11 -15.05 11.87
CA ASN A 212 7.85 -16.26 12.62
C ASN A 212 6.55 -16.88 12.07
N PRO A 213 6.63 -17.90 11.20
CA PRO A 213 5.45 -18.54 10.63
C PRO A 213 4.54 -19.19 11.68
N ASN A 214 5.03 -19.41 12.91
CA ASN A 214 4.26 -20.00 14.00
C ASN A 214 3.64 -18.94 14.94
N ARG A 215 3.77 -17.64 14.67
CA ARG A 215 3.19 -16.57 15.51
C ARG A 215 1.66 -16.42 15.38
N SER A 216 1.03 -17.09 14.42
CA SER A 216 -0.44 -17.08 14.26
C SER A 216 -1.18 -17.91 15.31
N GLU A 217 -0.47 -18.67 16.15
CA GLU A 217 -1.08 -19.28 17.34
C GLU A 217 -1.33 -18.18 18.38
N SER A 218 -2.57 -17.70 18.43
CA SER A 218 -3.08 -16.88 19.52
C SER A 218 -2.73 -17.51 20.88
N PRO A 219 -2.46 -16.73 21.94
CA PRO A 219 -2.31 -17.29 23.28
C PRO A 219 -3.54 -18.12 23.60
N SER A 220 -3.32 -19.36 24.04
CA SER A 220 -4.36 -20.23 24.55
C SER A 220 -5.20 -19.47 25.57
N VAL A 221 -6.47 -19.26 25.23
CA VAL A 221 -7.51 -18.85 26.17
C VAL A 221 -7.91 -20.07 27.01
#